data_AF-A0A353B6E8-F1
#
_entry.id   AF-A0A353B6E8-F1
#
_cell.length_a   1.000
_cell.length_b   1.000
_cell.length_c   1.000
_cell.angle_alpha   90.00
_cell.angle_beta   90.00
_cell.angle_gamma   90.00
#
_symmetry.space_group_name_H-M   'P 1'
#
loop_
_entity.id
_entity.type
_entity.pdbx_description
1 polymer ?
#
loop_
_entity_poly.entity_id
_entity_poly.type
_entity_poly.pdbx_seq_one_letter_code
_entity_poly.pdbx_strand_id
1 'polypeptide(L)'
;MNPYESSISSVADTTYAGRRWPTVLGAVACLYYGASALSLPFANAIWLGEIPLLATVQVPKSFLKSVVHDGLLCVVHALGLSSGSASPDYSATHGWAMLVMVAAPALLIVFVLGFWSHGQVRTRLVAAVLLLATLDALVTFWFDSSYSLELYNASYF
;
A
#
# COMPACT_ATOMS: atom_id res chain seq x y z
N MET A 1 43.16 31.24 5.10
CA MET A 1 42.04 30.47 4.52
C MET A 1 42.45 29.00 4.61
N ASN A 2 41.79 28.23 5.49
CA ASN A 2 42.24 26.88 5.82
C ASN A 2 41.59 25.88 4.84
N PRO A 3 42.36 25.17 3.98
CA PRO A 3 41.80 24.33 2.92
C PRO A 3 41.01 23.10 3.41
N TYR A 4 40.95 22.87 4.72
CA TYR A 4 40.27 21.73 5.33
C TYR A 4 38.80 21.99 5.74
N GLU A 5 38.36 23.26 5.81
CA GLU A 5 36.98 23.59 6.23
C GLU A 5 35.93 23.21 5.17
N SER A 6 36.25 23.31 3.88
CA SER A 6 35.31 22.97 2.80
C SER A 6 35.09 21.47 2.64
N SER A 7 36.08 20.65 2.99
CA SER A 7 35.96 19.19 2.93
C SER A 7 35.05 18.63 4.03
N ILE A 8 35.04 19.22 5.22
CA ILE A 8 34.28 18.72 6.38
C ILE A 8 32.77 18.98 6.21
N SER A 9 32.39 20.12 5.63
CA SER A 9 30.98 20.43 5.36
C SER A 9 30.37 19.48 4.32
N SER A 10 31.11 19.17 3.24
CA SER A 10 30.61 18.27 2.18
C SER A 10 30.39 16.83 2.68
N VAL A 11 31.28 16.32 3.55
CA VAL A 11 31.17 14.95 4.10
C VAL A 11 30.07 14.87 5.17
N ALA A 12 29.93 15.92 5.98
CA ALA A 12 28.85 16.00 6.97
C ALA A 12 27.47 15.99 6.29
N ASP A 13 27.27 16.75 5.22
CA ASP A 13 25.99 16.80 4.49
C ASP A 13 25.60 15.45 3.89
N THR A 14 26.56 14.68 3.35
CA THR A 14 26.29 13.31 2.86
C THR A 14 25.91 12.33 3.98
N THR A 15 26.44 12.52 5.19
CA THR A 15 26.21 11.60 6.32
C THR A 15 24.83 11.82 6.97
N TYR A 16 24.33 13.06 6.97
CA TYR A 16 22.99 13.38 7.47
C TYR A 16 21.87 13.02 6.49
N ALA A 17 22.11 13.09 5.18
CA ALA A 17 21.13 12.71 4.17
C ALA A 17 20.77 11.21 4.22
N GLY A 18 21.76 10.34 4.48
CA GLY A 18 21.58 8.88 4.56
C GLY A 18 20.77 8.37 5.75
N ARG A 19 20.49 9.20 6.77
CA ARG A 19 19.74 8.79 7.98
C ARG A 19 18.29 9.29 8.03
N ARG A 20 17.88 10.19 7.14
CA ARG A 20 16.52 10.78 7.15
C ARG A 20 15.51 10.02 6.31
N TRP A 21 15.98 9.20 5.37
CA TRP A 21 15.12 8.52 4.42
C TRP A 21 14.08 7.56 5.06
N PRO A 22 14.33 6.84 6.18
CA PRO A 22 13.31 5.98 6.78
C PRO A 22 12.17 6.83 7.36
N THR A 23 12.50 7.97 7.97
CA THR A 23 11.51 8.93 8.48
C THR A 23 10.68 9.53 7.35
N VAL A 24 11.31 9.86 6.22
CA VAL A 24 10.62 10.35 5.02
C VAL A 24 9.70 9.26 4.47
N LEU A 25 10.17 8.01 4.37
CA LEU A 25 9.35 6.87 3.94
C LEU A 25 8.13 6.69 4.84
N GLY A 26 8.31 6.71 6.17
CA GLY A 26 7.22 6.60 7.13
C GLY A 26 6.21 7.75 7.00
N ALA A 27 6.68 8.99 6.80
CA ALA A 27 5.80 10.13 6.60
C ALA A 27 5.01 10.04 5.28
N VAL A 28 5.66 9.64 4.18
CA VAL A 28 5.01 9.41 2.88
C VAL A 28 3.99 8.28 2.98
N ALA A 29 4.31 7.20 3.68
CA ALA A 29 3.38 6.10 3.94
C ALA A 29 2.14 6.57 4.70
N CYS A 30 2.32 7.34 5.78
CA CYS A 30 1.21 7.92 6.53
C CYS A 30 0.33 8.83 5.65
N LEU A 31 0.94 9.69 4.83
CA LEU A 31 0.21 10.55 3.91
C LEU A 31 -0.58 9.73 2.88
N TYR A 32 0.03 8.68 2.33
CA TYR A 32 -0.63 7.81 1.36
C TYR A 32 -1.82 7.06 1.98
N TYR A 33 -1.65 6.40 3.13
CA TYR A 33 -2.73 5.69 3.80
C TYR A 33 -3.86 6.63 4.24
N GLY A 34 -3.51 7.82 4.76
CA GLY A 34 -4.50 8.84 5.11
C GLY A 34 -5.27 9.35 3.90
N ALA A 35 -4.58 9.70 2.82
CA ALA A 35 -5.21 10.17 1.58
C ALA A 35 -6.07 9.07 0.95
N SER A 36 -5.60 7.83 0.96
CA SER A 36 -6.35 6.69 0.45
C SER A 36 -7.65 6.46 1.23
N ALA A 37 -7.57 6.37 2.56
CA ALA A 37 -8.74 6.16 3.42
C ALA A 37 -9.78 7.30 3.26
N LEU A 38 -9.30 8.54 3.14
CA LEU A 38 -10.17 9.70 2.91
C LEU A 38 -10.74 9.72 1.49
N SER A 39 -10.01 9.23 0.49
CA SER A 39 -10.45 9.26 -0.91
C SER A 39 -11.54 8.24 -1.22
N LEU A 40 -11.54 7.06 -0.57
CA LEU A 40 -12.49 5.97 -0.81
C LEU A 40 -13.97 6.38 -0.71
N PRO A 41 -14.45 7.03 0.37
CA PRO A 41 -15.86 7.43 0.48
C PRO A 41 -16.28 8.48 -0.56
N PHE A 42 -15.33 9.21 -1.14
CA PHE A 42 -15.57 10.20 -2.18
C PHE A 42 -15.12 9.74 -3.56
N ALA A 43 -14.69 8.49 -3.72
CA ALA A 43 -14.10 7.98 -4.96
C ALA A 43 -15.05 8.16 -6.15
N ASN A 44 -16.35 8.06 -5.90
CA ASN A 44 -17.42 8.23 -6.88
C ASN A 44 -18.03 9.65 -6.91
N ALA A 45 -17.52 10.60 -6.10
CA ALA A 45 -18.08 11.94 -5.99
C ALA A 45 -17.44 12.95 -6.93
N ILE A 46 -16.15 12.78 -7.26
CA ILE A 46 -15.39 13.73 -8.10
C ILE A 46 -14.93 13.04 -9.39
N TRP A 47 -15.60 13.38 -10.48
CA TRP A 47 -15.34 12.88 -11.83
C TRP A 47 -14.66 13.97 -12.65
N LEU A 48 -13.53 13.65 -13.31
CA LEU A 48 -12.95 14.47 -14.37
C LEU A 48 -13.18 13.74 -15.70
N GLY A 49 -14.24 14.15 -16.40
CA GLY A 49 -14.75 13.37 -17.53
C GLY A 49 -15.29 12.03 -17.04
N GLU A 50 -14.75 10.93 -17.57
CA GLU A 50 -15.12 9.56 -17.21
C GLU A 50 -14.22 8.93 -16.12
N ILE A 51 -13.16 9.64 -15.71
CA ILE A 51 -12.19 9.10 -14.75
C ILE A 51 -12.51 9.66 -13.35
N PRO A 52 -12.84 8.80 -12.37
CA PRO A 52 -12.90 9.24 -10.98
C PRO A 52 -11.49 9.65 -10.54
N LEU A 53 -11.25 10.95 -10.36
CA LEU A 53 -9.91 11.48 -10.05
C LEU A 53 -9.35 10.84 -8.78
N LEU A 54 -10.22 10.62 -7.79
CA LEU A 54 -9.87 10.01 -6.52
C LEU A 54 -9.58 8.51 -6.62
N ALA A 55 -10.02 7.83 -7.68
CA ALA A 55 -9.66 6.45 -7.95
C ALA A 55 -8.20 6.29 -8.41
N THR A 56 -7.56 7.36 -8.91
CA THR A 56 -6.13 7.30 -9.29
C THR A 56 -5.22 6.98 -8.11
N VAL A 57 -5.59 7.40 -6.89
CA VAL A 57 -4.90 7.07 -5.63
C VAL A 57 -4.97 5.57 -5.32
N GLN A 58 -6.01 4.90 -5.82
CA GLN A 58 -6.28 3.47 -5.61
C GLN A 58 -5.61 2.58 -6.66
N VAL A 59 -5.11 3.13 -7.77
CA VAL A 59 -4.46 2.36 -8.86
C VAL A 59 -3.32 1.44 -8.37
N PRO A 60 -2.41 1.88 -7.48
CA PRO A 60 -1.37 0.99 -6.98
C PRO A 60 -1.92 -0.24 -6.24
N LYS A 61 -3.05 -0.08 -5.55
CA LYS A 61 -3.72 -1.17 -4.83
C LYS A 61 -4.45 -2.11 -5.79
N SER A 62 -5.14 -1.60 -6.80
CA SER A 62 -5.79 -2.44 -7.82
C SER A 62 -4.81 -3.25 -8.62
N PHE A 63 -3.68 -2.64 -9.01
CA PHE A 63 -2.58 -3.37 -9.63
C PHE A 63 -2.05 -4.49 -8.71
N LEU A 64 -1.77 -4.18 -7.44
CA LEU A 64 -1.26 -5.18 -6.50
C LEU A 64 -2.26 -6.31 -6.26
N LYS A 65 -3.55 -6.01 -6.13
CA LYS A 65 -4.61 -7.02 -6.02
C LYS A 65 -4.61 -7.95 -7.22
N SER A 66 -4.56 -7.40 -8.44
CA SER A 66 -4.56 -8.18 -9.68
C SER A 66 -3.36 -9.12 -9.74
N VAL A 67 -2.14 -8.63 -9.50
CA VAL A 67 -0.94 -9.47 -9.53
C VAL A 67 -0.99 -10.59 -8.49
N VAL A 68 -1.44 -10.28 -7.27
CA VAL A 68 -1.56 -11.28 -6.21
C VAL A 68 -2.65 -12.30 -6.54
N HIS A 69 -3.77 -11.84 -7.09
CA HIS A 69 -4.88 -12.68 -7.46
C HIS A 69 -4.50 -13.67 -8.58
N ASP A 70 -3.84 -13.20 -9.63
CA ASP A 70 -3.34 -14.04 -10.73
C ASP A 70 -2.33 -15.08 -10.21
N GLY A 71 -1.45 -14.68 -9.30
CA GLY A 71 -0.52 -15.58 -8.63
C GLY A 71 -1.23 -16.66 -7.81
N LEU A 72 -2.27 -16.28 -7.05
CA LEU A 72 -3.08 -17.23 -6.28
C LEU A 72 -3.83 -18.21 -7.18
N LEU A 73 -4.41 -17.73 -8.29
CA LEU A 73 -5.06 -18.61 -9.27
C LEU A 73 -4.08 -19.63 -9.87
N CYS A 74 -2.86 -19.20 -10.19
CA CYS A 74 -1.82 -20.11 -10.66
C CYS A 74 -1.49 -21.20 -9.63
N VAL A 75 -1.43 -20.85 -8.34
CA VAL A 75 -1.22 -21.81 -7.25
C VAL A 75 -2.39 -22.76 -7.09
N VAL A 76 -3.64 -22.27 -7.14
CA VAL A 76 -4.85 -23.10 -7.06
C VAL A 76 -4.90 -24.12 -8.20
N HIS A 77 -4.57 -23.69 -9.43
CA HIS A 77 -4.49 -24.58 -10.58
C HIS A 77 -3.34 -25.59 -10.46
N ALA A 78 -2.14 -25.15 -10.02
CA ALA A 78 -0.98 -26.03 -9.87
C ALA A 78 -1.19 -27.11 -8.80
N LEU A 79 -1.93 -26.81 -7.74
CA LEU A 79 -2.25 -27.75 -6.65
C LEU A 79 -3.47 -28.63 -6.95
N GLY A 80 -4.14 -28.47 -8.09
CA GLY A 80 -5.35 -29.21 -8.44
C GLY A 80 -6.55 -28.89 -7.53
N LEU A 81 -6.52 -27.73 -6.86
CA LEU A 81 -7.60 -27.25 -5.98
C LEU A 81 -8.70 -26.50 -6.74
N SER A 82 -8.58 -26.43 -8.07
CA SER A 82 -9.57 -25.77 -8.93
C SER A 82 -10.90 -26.52 -8.90
N SER A 83 -11.98 -25.76 -8.79
CA SER A 83 -13.35 -26.28 -8.85
C SER A 83 -13.82 -26.55 -10.28
N GLY A 84 -12.94 -26.37 -11.29
CA GLY A 84 -13.25 -26.55 -12.71
C GLY A 84 -14.05 -25.39 -13.34
N SER A 85 -14.23 -24.29 -12.61
CA SER A 85 -14.89 -23.07 -13.10
C SER A 85 -14.13 -21.85 -12.57
N ALA A 86 -14.10 -20.78 -13.35
CA ALA A 86 -13.43 -19.54 -12.98
C ALA A 86 -14.14 -18.80 -11.83
N SER A 87 -15.47 -18.91 -11.71
CA SER A 87 -16.23 -18.13 -10.71
C SER A 87 -16.06 -18.60 -9.25
N PRO A 88 -16.01 -19.90 -8.92
CA PRO A 88 -15.75 -20.36 -7.55
C PRO A 88 -14.29 -20.12 -7.14
N ASP A 89 -13.35 -20.33 -8.05
CA ASP A 89 -11.92 -20.15 -7.79
C ASP A 89 -11.58 -18.66 -7.59
N TYR A 90 -12.25 -17.78 -8.33
CA TYR A 90 -12.19 -16.33 -8.13
C TYR A 90 -12.67 -15.93 -6.72
N SER A 91 -13.87 -16.37 -6.32
CA SER A 91 -14.42 -16.05 -4.99
C SER A 91 -13.53 -16.54 -3.86
N ALA A 92 -12.96 -17.75 -4.00
CA ALA A 92 -12.06 -18.33 -3.02
C ALA A 92 -10.74 -17.55 -2.88
N THR A 93 -10.20 -17.00 -3.98
CA THR A 93 -8.91 -16.28 -3.99
C THR A 93 -9.06 -14.77 -3.77
N HIS A 94 -10.25 -14.20 -3.95
CA HIS A 94 -10.52 -12.77 -3.81
C HIS A 94 -10.21 -12.24 -2.40
N GLY A 95 -10.70 -12.92 -1.36
CA GLY A 95 -10.49 -12.50 0.03
C GLY A 95 -9.00 -12.53 0.43
N TRP A 96 -8.27 -13.53 -0.04
CA TRP A 96 -6.83 -13.62 0.16
C TRP A 96 -6.07 -12.53 -0.58
N ALA A 97 -6.44 -12.24 -1.83
CA ALA A 97 -5.85 -11.15 -2.60
C ALA A 97 -6.07 -9.79 -1.92
N MET A 98 -7.26 -9.54 -1.38
CA MET A 98 -7.57 -8.33 -0.60
C MET A 98 -6.71 -8.23 0.67
N LEU A 99 -6.60 -9.32 1.43
CA LEU A 99 -5.80 -9.34 2.66
C LEU A 99 -4.33 -9.03 2.36
N VAL A 100 -3.75 -9.68 1.35
CA VAL A 100 -2.36 -9.46 0.94
C VAL A 100 -2.15 -8.05 0.41
N MET A 101 -3.05 -7.54 -0.43
CA MET A 101 -3.00 -6.17 -0.97
C MET A 101 -2.89 -5.12 0.15
N VAL A 102 -3.63 -5.31 1.23
CA VAL A 102 -3.68 -4.36 2.35
C VAL A 102 -2.53 -4.58 3.35
N ALA A 103 -2.25 -5.84 3.70
CA ALA A 103 -1.29 -6.17 4.75
C ALA A 103 0.16 -6.13 4.26
N ALA A 104 0.46 -6.61 3.04
CA ALA A 104 1.83 -6.77 2.58
C ALA A 104 2.60 -5.44 2.47
N PRO A 105 2.03 -4.35 1.91
CA PRO A 105 2.72 -3.07 1.86
C PRO A 105 2.98 -2.49 3.26
N ALA A 106 2.01 -2.62 4.17
CA ALA A 106 2.13 -2.12 5.54
C ALA A 106 3.23 -2.86 6.30
N LEU A 107 3.25 -4.20 6.21
CA LEU A 107 4.28 -5.04 6.82
C LEU A 107 5.66 -4.76 6.22
N LEU A 108 5.76 -4.58 4.90
CA LEU A 108 7.02 -4.22 4.24
C LEU A 108 7.58 -2.89 4.76
N ILE A 109 6.73 -1.86 4.89
CA ILE A 109 7.14 -0.56 5.42
C ILE A 109 7.57 -0.67 6.88
N VAL A 110 6.81 -1.39 7.71
CA VAL A 110 7.16 -1.64 9.12
C VAL A 110 8.48 -2.40 9.25
N PHE A 111 8.70 -3.40 8.39
CA PHE A 111 9.95 -4.16 8.32
C PHE A 111 11.12 -3.24 7.97
N VAL A 112 11.00 -2.45 6.89
CA VAL A 112 12.02 -1.48 6.47
C VAL A 112 12.34 -0.46 7.59
N LEU A 113 11.32 0.10 8.23
CA LEU A 113 11.47 1.00 9.37
C LEU A 113 12.10 0.31 10.59
N GLY A 114 11.80 -0.97 10.80
CA GLY A 114 12.31 -1.79 11.90
C GLY A 114 13.81 -2.06 11.80
N PHE A 115 14.31 -2.33 10.59
CA PHE A 115 15.72 -2.64 10.35
C PHE A 115 16.64 -1.40 10.37
N TRP A 116 16.16 -0.22 9.96
CA TRP A 116 17.04 0.94 9.70
C TRP A 116 16.88 2.09 10.70
N SER A 117 15.81 2.12 11.48
CA SER A 117 15.57 3.16 12.49
C SER A 117 15.86 2.62 13.90
N HIS A 118 16.47 3.43 14.75
CA HIS A 118 16.64 3.16 16.18
C HIS A 118 16.13 4.34 17.02
N GLY A 119 15.42 4.08 18.13
CA GLY A 119 14.95 5.10 19.08
C GLY A 119 13.42 5.29 19.17
N GLN A 120 12.97 6.21 20.03
CA GLN A 120 11.54 6.45 20.31
C GLN A 120 10.74 6.97 19.09
N VAL A 121 11.40 7.69 18.18
CA VAL A 121 10.77 8.18 16.94
C VAL A 121 10.34 7.00 16.05
N ARG A 122 11.09 5.90 16.04
CA ARG A 122 10.72 4.66 15.34
C ARG A 122 9.40 4.12 15.82
N THR A 123 9.26 3.94 17.14
CA THR A 123 8.07 3.31 17.74
C THR A 123 6.83 4.13 17.45
N ARG A 124 6.94 5.46 17.47
CA ARG A 124 5.85 6.35 17.10
C ARG A 124 5.50 6.27 15.61
N LEU A 125 6.49 6.25 14.71
CA LEU A 125 6.24 6.13 13.27
C LEU A 125 5.65 4.77 12.89
N VAL A 126 6.18 3.69 13.43
CA VAL A 126 5.65 2.34 13.21
C VAL A 126 4.22 2.23 13.71
N ALA A 127 3.93 2.76 14.91
CA ALA A 127 2.57 2.79 15.44
C ALA A 127 1.63 3.63 14.56
N ALA A 128 2.08 4.79 14.06
CA ALA A 128 1.29 5.64 13.19
C ALA A 128 1.00 4.98 11.82
N VAL A 129 2.02 4.36 11.21
CA VAL A 129 1.86 3.61 9.95
C VAL A 129 0.90 2.44 10.15
N LEU A 130 1.05 1.66 11.22
CA LEU A 130 0.14 0.56 11.52
C LEU A 130 -1.29 1.04 11.73
N LEU A 131 -1.50 2.12 12.50
CA LEU A 131 -2.82 2.67 12.76
C LEU A 131 -3.49 3.21 11.49
N LEU A 132 -2.75 3.91 10.64
CA LEU A 132 -3.28 4.43 9.38
C LEU A 132 -3.52 3.31 8.37
N ALA A 133 -2.64 2.30 8.31
CA ALA A 133 -2.82 1.14 7.46
C ALA A 133 -4.03 0.29 7.90
N THR A 134 -4.26 0.12 9.20
CA THR A 134 -5.46 -0.58 9.69
C THR A 134 -6.73 0.22 9.45
N LEU A 135 -6.69 1.55 9.56
CA LEU A 135 -7.82 2.40 9.23
C LEU A 135 -8.14 2.31 7.73
N ASP A 136 -7.13 2.45 6.87
CA ASP A 136 -7.25 2.30 5.42
C ASP A 136 -7.76 0.90 5.03
N ALA A 137 -7.28 -0.15 5.72
CA ALA A 137 -7.79 -1.51 5.59
C ALA A 137 -9.29 -1.59 5.87
N LEU A 138 -9.72 -1.08 7.03
CA LEU A 138 -11.12 -1.11 7.46
C LEU A 138 -12.02 -0.36 6.47
N VAL A 139 -11.59 0.82 6.01
CA VAL A 139 -12.34 1.59 5.00
C VAL A 139 -12.38 0.83 3.67
N THR A 140 -11.27 0.21 3.26
CA THR A 140 -11.21 -0.57 2.02
C THR A 140 -12.15 -1.79 2.08
N PHE A 141 -12.13 -2.55 3.17
CA PHE A 141 -13.03 -3.70 3.38
C PHE A 141 -14.49 -3.27 3.49
N TRP A 142 -14.77 -2.18 4.21
CA TRP A 142 -16.13 -1.65 4.33
C TRP A 142 -16.67 -1.21 2.97
N PHE A 143 -15.84 -0.54 2.16
CA PHE A 143 -16.24 -0.07 0.83
C PHE A 143 -16.44 -1.24 -0.14
N ASP A 144 -15.54 -2.23 -0.13
CA ASP A 144 -15.66 -3.47 -0.92
C ASP A 144 -16.97 -4.21 -0.60
N SER A 145 -17.29 -4.36 0.69
CA SER A 145 -18.55 -5.00 1.14
C SER A 145 -19.80 -4.19 0.82
N SER A 146 -19.71 -2.85 0.78
CA SER A 146 -20.89 -1.97 0.66
C SER A 146 -21.22 -1.58 -0.78
N TYR A 147 -20.20 -1.47 -1.63
CA TYR A 147 -20.34 -0.93 -2.99
C TYR A 147 -19.93 -1.92 -4.10
N SER A 148 -19.60 -3.17 -3.75
CA SER A 148 -19.28 -4.26 -4.70
C SER A 148 -18.39 -3.74 -5.84
N LEU A 149 -17.16 -3.35 -5.49
CA LEU A 149 -16.22 -2.59 -6.33
C LEU A 149 -16.15 -3.08 -7.80
N GLU A 150 -16.95 -2.50 -8.70
CA GLU A 150 -16.80 -2.66 -10.15
C GLU A 150 -15.41 -2.19 -10.62
N LEU A 151 -14.81 -1.22 -9.91
CA LEU A 151 -13.45 -0.70 -10.12
C LEU A 151 -12.33 -1.75 -10.00
N TYR A 152 -12.56 -2.87 -9.30
CA TYR A 152 -11.59 -3.99 -9.21
C TYR A 152 -12.03 -5.23 -10.00
N ASN A 153 -13.25 -5.25 -10.54
CA ASN A 153 -13.81 -6.34 -11.35
C ASN A 153 -13.80 -6.04 -12.85
N ALA A 154 -13.31 -4.87 -13.28
CA ALA A 154 -13.30 -4.45 -14.68
C ALA A 154 -12.49 -5.37 -15.64
N SER A 155 -11.72 -6.34 -15.11
CA SER A 155 -11.06 -7.37 -15.93
C SER A 155 -11.95 -8.57 -16.28
N TYR A 156 -13.21 -8.59 -15.83
CA TYR A 156 -14.16 -9.70 -16.04
C TYR A 156 -15.47 -9.31 -16.74
N PHE A 157 -15.54 -8.10 -17.33
CA PHE A 157 -16.58 -7.74 -18.31
C PHE A 157 -15.95 -7.31 -19.63
#